data_AF-A0A1W9SF19-F1
#
_entry.id   AF-A0A1W9SF19-F1
#
_cell.length_a   1.000
_cell.length_b   1.000
_cell.length_c   1.000
_cell.angle_alpha   90.00
_cell.angle_beta   90.00
_cell.angle_gamma   90.00
#
_symmetry.space_group_name_H-M   'P 1'
#
loop_
_entity.id
_entity.type
_entity.pdbx_description
1 polymer ?
#
loop_
_entity_poly.entity_id
_entity_poly.type
_entity_poly.pdbx_seq_one_letter_code
_entity_poly.pdbx_strand_id
1 'polypeptide(L)'
;METYGWISILPPLLAIILAIKTKQVYPSLFLGIWLGWTAMHRWNPLTGLRYALEAVIDIFKDSGNTKVIIFSMMVGALIILMQHSGGVQGFIHWVSKKGLVKNRKNAGLMLWVIGVLIFIESNLINLVIGAIGRPIFDKFKAPREKLAYLAHSTSAPVCVMIPFNGWGAVLTGLLVAQQVDDAFFTVLKAVTTNFYAIFTILLVLFIIVTRR
;
A
#
# COMPACT_ATOMS: atom_id res chain seq x y z
N MET A 1 -28.86 18.66 0.47
CA MET A 1 -27.55 18.27 1.00
C MET A 1 -26.92 19.51 1.58
N GLU A 2 -26.93 19.69 2.90
CA GLU A 2 -26.11 20.74 3.51
C GLU A 2 -24.65 20.37 3.25
N THR A 3 -23.99 21.14 2.39
CA THR A 3 -22.57 20.97 2.14
C THR A 3 -21.83 21.42 3.38
N TYR A 4 -21.34 20.47 4.17
CA TYR A 4 -20.43 20.70 5.30
C TYR A 4 -19.17 21.52 4.93
N GLY A 5 -18.98 21.87 3.65
CA GLY A 5 -17.99 22.82 3.17
C GLY A 5 -16.59 22.46 3.66
N TRP A 6 -15.90 23.45 4.21
CA TRP A 6 -14.54 23.30 4.76
C TRP A 6 -14.45 22.34 5.96
N ILE A 7 -15.56 22.10 6.68
CA ILE A 7 -15.58 21.22 7.87
C ILE A 7 -15.32 19.76 7.46
N SER A 8 -15.67 19.36 6.24
CA SER A 8 -15.40 18.01 5.70
C SER A 8 -13.91 17.68 5.57
N ILE A 9 -13.05 18.71 5.44
CA ILE A 9 -11.59 18.57 5.31
C ILE A 9 -10.93 18.42 6.69
N LEU A 10 -11.59 18.88 7.74
CA LEU A 10 -11.02 18.92 9.09
C LEU A 10 -10.69 17.51 9.64
N PRO A 11 -11.56 16.48 9.53
CA PRO A 11 -11.25 15.13 9.98
C PRO A 11 -10.00 14.50 9.33
N PRO A 12 -9.87 14.45 7.98
CA PRO A 12 -8.67 13.87 7.36
C PRO A 12 -7.41 14.71 7.64
N LEU A 13 -7.53 16.05 7.68
CA LEU A 13 -6.39 16.91 7.99
C LEU A 13 -5.88 16.68 9.41
N LEU A 14 -6.78 16.59 10.39
CA LEU A 14 -6.42 16.27 11.78
C LEU A 14 -5.73 14.91 11.84
N ALA A 15 -6.29 13.89 11.20
CA ALA A 15 -5.71 12.54 11.20
C ALA A 15 -4.29 12.55 10.62
N ILE A 16 -4.04 13.26 9.52
CA ILE A 16 -2.70 13.37 8.90
C ILE A 16 -1.73 14.10 9.84
N ILE A 17 -2.11 15.26 10.38
CA ILE A 17 -1.24 16.07 11.25
C ILE A 17 -0.89 15.27 12.52
N LEU A 18 -1.87 14.63 13.15
CA LEU A 18 -1.65 13.81 14.32
C LEU A 18 -0.80 12.59 13.99
N ALA A 19 -1.02 11.92 12.86
CA ALA A 19 -0.22 10.76 12.48
C ALA A 19 1.27 11.13 12.30
N ILE A 20 1.56 12.29 11.70
CA ILE A 20 2.93 12.79 11.53
C ILE A 20 3.54 13.19 12.89
N LYS A 21 2.80 13.93 13.72
CA LYS A 21 3.33 14.45 15.00
C LYS A 21 3.50 13.37 16.06
N THR A 22 2.51 12.49 16.21
CA THR A 22 2.50 11.43 17.22
C THR A 22 3.27 10.19 16.77
N LYS A 23 3.50 10.03 15.46
CA LYS A 23 4.02 8.80 14.84
C LYS A 23 3.14 7.57 15.16
N GLN A 24 1.87 7.79 15.50
CA GLN A 24 0.91 6.73 15.83
C GLN A 24 -0.30 6.82 14.90
N VAL A 25 -0.38 5.90 13.94
CA VAL A 25 -1.41 5.92 12.89
C VAL A 25 -2.80 5.59 13.47
N TYR A 26 -2.92 4.53 14.27
CA TYR A 26 -4.22 4.06 14.76
C TYR A 26 -4.97 5.10 15.62
N PRO A 27 -4.35 5.71 16.65
CA PRO A 27 -5.03 6.75 17.44
C PRO A 27 -5.37 7.99 16.60
N SER A 28 -4.51 8.35 15.64
CA SER A 28 -4.72 9.49 14.76
C SER A 28 -5.91 9.30 13.83
N LEU A 29 -6.06 8.10 13.25
CA LEU A 29 -7.23 7.73 12.44
C LEU A 29 -8.51 7.74 13.27
N PHE A 30 -8.48 7.17 14.49
CA PHE A 30 -9.64 7.16 15.39
C PHE A 30 -10.07 8.59 15.77
N LEU A 31 -9.12 9.47 16.10
CA LEU A 31 -9.42 10.88 16.40
C LEU A 31 -10.00 11.63 15.20
N GLY A 32 -9.56 11.30 13.97
CA GLY A 32 -10.20 11.78 12.75
C GLY A 32 -11.65 11.33 12.62
N ILE A 33 -11.92 10.03 12.78
CA ILE A 33 -13.29 9.46 12.74
C ILE A 33 -14.17 10.10 13.81
N TRP A 34 -13.66 10.22 15.04
CA TRP A 34 -14.34 10.87 16.16
C TRP A 34 -14.69 12.32 15.86
N LEU A 35 -13.75 13.09 15.30
CA LEU A 35 -13.99 14.47 14.91
C LEU A 35 -15.05 14.55 13.80
N GLY A 36 -15.01 13.65 12.81
CA GLY A 36 -16.01 13.57 11.75
C GLY A 36 -17.42 13.35 12.31
N TRP A 37 -17.59 12.36 13.19
CA TRP A 37 -18.88 12.09 13.83
C TRP A 37 -19.32 13.21 14.77
N THR A 38 -18.38 13.85 15.49
CA THR A 38 -18.67 15.01 16.35
C THR A 38 -19.18 16.20 15.53
N ALA A 39 -18.55 16.49 14.39
CA ALA A 39 -18.97 17.55 13.49
C ALA A 39 -20.38 17.30 12.92
N MET A 40 -20.73 16.03 12.63
CA MET A 40 -22.06 15.65 12.17
C MET A 40 -23.15 15.71 13.26
N HIS A 41 -22.77 15.63 14.55
CA HIS A 41 -23.70 15.59 15.69
C HIS A 41 -23.71 16.90 16.48
N ARG A 42 -23.79 18.03 15.77
CA ARG A 42 -23.88 19.39 16.35
C ARG A 42 -22.75 19.71 17.34
N TRP A 43 -21.53 19.22 17.05
CA TRP A 43 -20.33 19.41 17.87
C TRP A 43 -20.42 18.85 19.29
N ASN A 44 -21.32 17.91 19.56
CA ASN A 44 -21.37 17.21 20.84
C ASN A 44 -20.35 16.05 20.86
N PRO A 45 -19.27 16.15 21.67
CA PRO A 45 -18.18 15.18 21.62
C PRO A 45 -18.54 13.81 22.19
N LEU A 46 -19.49 13.77 23.14
CA LEU A 46 -19.93 12.53 23.77
C LEU A 46 -20.77 11.69 22.81
N THR A 47 -21.71 12.34 22.10
CA THR A 47 -22.47 11.67 21.04
C THR A 47 -21.56 11.30 19.87
N GLY A 48 -20.63 12.18 19.48
CA GLY A 48 -19.65 11.88 18.43
C GLY A 48 -18.79 10.66 18.75
N LEU A 49 -18.38 10.48 20.02
CA LEU A 49 -17.63 9.30 20.47
C LEU A 49 -18.46 8.02 20.37
N ARG A 50 -19.72 8.07 20.81
CA ARG A 50 -20.64 6.95 20.70
C ARG A 50 -20.78 6.49 19.24
N TYR A 51 -21.08 7.41 18.33
CA TYR A 51 -21.24 7.07 16.92
C TYR A 51 -19.93 6.64 16.24
N ALA A 52 -18.78 7.18 16.65
CA ALA A 52 -17.49 6.73 16.17
C ALA A 52 -17.21 5.27 16.55
N LEU A 53 -17.53 4.87 17.79
CA LEU A 53 -17.39 3.49 18.25
C LEU A 53 -18.40 2.56 17.55
N GLU A 54 -19.66 2.99 17.43
CA GLU A 54 -20.69 2.25 16.69
C GLU A 54 -20.28 2.04 15.23
N ALA A 55 -19.72 3.06 14.57
CA ALA A 55 -19.25 2.95 13.19
C ALA A 55 -18.13 1.91 13.02
N VAL A 56 -17.21 1.79 13.98
CA VAL A 56 -16.16 0.75 13.94
C VAL A 56 -16.75 -0.66 14.01
N ILE A 57 -17.80 -0.84 14.82
CA ILE A 57 -18.51 -2.13 14.95
C ILE A 57 -19.35 -2.41 13.70
N ASP A 58 -20.01 -1.38 13.17
CA ASP A 58 -20.93 -1.50 12.04
C ASP A 58 -20.24 -1.90 10.74
N ILE A 59 -18.93 -1.67 10.60
CA ILE A 59 -18.12 -2.17 9.48
C ILE A 59 -18.26 -3.70 9.34
N PHE A 60 -18.40 -4.43 10.45
CA PHE A 60 -18.55 -5.89 10.44
C PHE A 60 -19.96 -6.37 10.05
N LYS A 61 -20.96 -5.48 9.99
CA LYS A 61 -22.30 -5.83 9.49
C LYS A 61 -22.30 -6.03 7.99
N ASP A 62 -21.41 -5.34 7.28
CA ASP A 62 -21.27 -5.51 5.84
C ASP A 62 -20.41 -6.74 5.51
N SER A 63 -21.01 -7.67 4.76
CA SER A 63 -20.34 -8.92 4.39
C SER A 63 -19.14 -8.68 3.45
N GLY A 64 -19.16 -7.61 2.66
CA GLY A 64 -18.05 -7.23 1.78
C GLY A 64 -16.85 -6.75 2.57
N ASN A 65 -17.05 -5.75 3.43
CA ASN A 65 -16.02 -5.21 4.32
C ASN A 65 -15.42 -6.28 5.23
N THR A 66 -16.26 -7.16 5.79
CA THR A 66 -15.80 -8.27 6.63
C THR A 66 -14.89 -9.23 5.85
N LYS A 67 -15.26 -9.58 4.61
CA LYS A 67 -14.39 -10.39 3.73
C LYS A 67 -13.06 -9.69 3.43
N VAL A 68 -13.09 -8.38 3.15
CA VAL A 68 -11.87 -7.59 2.91
C VAL A 68 -10.97 -7.59 4.15
N ILE A 69 -11.52 -7.44 5.35
CA ILE A 69 -10.78 -7.47 6.61
C ILE A 69 -10.13 -8.85 6.83
N ILE A 70 -10.91 -9.93 6.72
CA ILE A 70 -10.40 -11.30 6.88
C ILE A 70 -9.31 -11.61 5.85
N PHE A 71 -9.54 -11.27 4.59
CA PHE A 71 -8.55 -11.45 3.53
C PHE A 71 -7.25 -10.70 3.83
N SER A 72 -7.35 -9.43 4.29
CA SER A 72 -6.18 -8.62 4.65
C SER A 72 -5.39 -9.25 5.82
N MET A 73 -6.09 -9.78 6.82
CA MET A 73 -5.45 -10.50 7.94
C MET A 73 -4.75 -11.78 7.48
N MET A 74 -5.38 -12.56 6.59
CA MET A 74 -4.78 -13.79 6.03
C MET A 74 -3.51 -13.49 5.23
N VAL A 75 -3.53 -12.45 4.39
CA VAL A 75 -2.34 -12.01 3.65
C VAL A 75 -1.23 -11.59 4.62
N GLY A 76 -1.56 -10.85 5.68
CA GLY A 76 -0.60 -10.51 6.74
C GLY A 76 0.03 -11.73 7.42
N ALA A 77 -0.79 -12.73 7.79
CA ALA A 77 -0.30 -13.97 8.39
C ALA A 77 0.62 -14.76 7.45
N LEU A 78 0.27 -14.85 6.16
CA LEU A 78 1.09 -15.50 5.14
C LEU A 78 2.45 -14.79 4.96
N ILE A 79 2.47 -13.45 5.02
CA ILE A 79 3.71 -12.67 4.97
C ILE A 79 4.61 -12.97 6.16
N ILE A 80 4.05 -12.97 7.38
CA ILE A 80 4.82 -13.30 8.60
C ILE A 80 5.38 -14.71 8.52
N LEU A 81 4.58 -15.68 8.07
CA LEU A 81 5.01 -17.06 7.88
C LEU A 81 6.16 -17.17 6.88
N MET A 82 6.10 -16.47 5.73
CA MET A 82 7.19 -16.43 4.76
C MET A 82 8.47 -15.78 5.29
N GLN A 83 8.34 -14.77 6.15
CA GLN A 83 9.49 -14.11 6.78
C GLN A 83 10.15 -15.00 7.85
N HIS A 84 9.35 -15.69 8.67
CA HIS A 84 9.84 -16.58 9.74
C HIS A 84 10.38 -17.92 9.21
N SER A 85 9.76 -18.48 8.18
CA SER A 85 10.20 -19.75 7.56
C SER A 85 11.54 -19.63 6.83
N GLY A 86 12.11 -18.43 6.69
CA GLY A 86 13.31 -18.22 5.90
C GLY A 86 13.04 -18.22 4.39
N GLY A 87 11.79 -18.32 3.94
CA GLY A 87 11.44 -18.44 2.52
C GLY A 87 11.88 -17.23 1.71
N VAL A 88 11.69 -16.03 2.28
CA VAL A 88 12.23 -14.79 1.71
C VAL A 88 13.75 -14.88 1.59
N GLN A 89 14.45 -15.17 2.68
CA GLN A 89 15.92 -15.24 2.74
C GLN A 89 16.51 -16.32 1.81
N GLY A 90 15.83 -17.46 1.68
CA GLY A 90 16.19 -18.53 0.75
C GLY A 90 16.06 -18.09 -0.71
N PHE A 91 14.99 -17.36 -1.04
CA PHE A 91 14.82 -16.74 -2.35
C PHE A 91 15.93 -15.73 -2.64
N ILE A 92 16.29 -14.88 -1.67
CA ILE A 92 17.42 -13.94 -1.78
C ILE A 92 18.72 -14.68 -2.11
N HIS A 93 19.02 -15.76 -1.38
CA HIS A 93 20.24 -16.54 -1.59
C HIS A 93 20.27 -17.20 -2.97
N TRP A 94 19.14 -17.78 -3.40
CA TRP A 94 19.01 -18.43 -4.71
C TRP A 94 19.21 -17.44 -5.87
N VAL A 95 18.56 -16.28 -5.81
CA VAL A 95 18.71 -15.22 -6.82
C VAL A 95 20.15 -14.70 -6.86
N SER A 96 20.76 -14.48 -5.70
CA SER A 96 22.13 -13.97 -5.58
C SER A 96 23.16 -14.97 -6.11
N LYS A 97 22.96 -16.28 -5.90
CA LYS A 97 23.85 -17.36 -6.34
C LYS A 97 23.81 -17.60 -7.85
N LYS A 98 22.72 -17.24 -8.53
CA LYS A 98 22.56 -17.42 -9.99
C LYS A 98 23.49 -16.56 -10.87
N GLY A 99 24.25 -15.61 -10.31
CA GLY A 99 25.24 -14.84 -11.08
C GLY A 99 24.63 -13.89 -12.12
N LEU A 100 23.33 -13.59 -12.03
CA LEU A 100 22.61 -12.70 -12.96
C LEU A 100 23.07 -11.23 -12.84
N VAL A 101 23.68 -10.88 -11.71
CA VAL A 101 24.08 -9.52 -11.39
C VAL A 101 25.56 -9.27 -11.67
N LYS A 102 25.84 -8.88 -12.91
CA LYS A 102 27.20 -8.57 -13.39
C LYS A 102 27.54 -7.07 -13.30
N ASN A 103 26.53 -6.20 -13.25
CA ASN A 103 26.71 -4.75 -13.24
C ASN A 103 25.51 -4.05 -12.53
N ARG A 104 25.64 -2.73 -12.29
CA ARG A 104 24.59 -1.89 -11.67
C ARG A 104 23.25 -1.95 -12.40
N LYS A 105 23.26 -2.04 -13.74
CA LYS A 105 22.04 -2.11 -14.56
C LYS A 105 21.29 -3.43 -14.33
N ASN A 106 22.00 -4.55 -14.35
CA ASN A 106 21.43 -5.88 -14.10
C ASN A 106 20.90 -5.98 -12.68
N ALA A 107 21.57 -5.37 -11.70
CA ALA A 107 21.08 -5.28 -10.33
C ALA A 107 19.72 -4.56 -10.27
N GLY A 108 19.64 -3.38 -10.86
CA GLY A 108 18.38 -2.61 -10.90
C GLY A 108 17.28 -3.35 -11.65
N LEU A 109 17.57 -3.93 -12.82
CA LEU A 109 16.59 -4.67 -13.62
C LEU A 109 16.07 -5.89 -12.86
N MET A 110 16.94 -6.62 -12.18
CA MET A 110 16.55 -7.76 -11.38
C MET A 110 15.60 -7.35 -10.25
N LEU A 111 15.94 -6.29 -9.51
CA LEU A 111 15.07 -5.78 -8.43
C LEU A 111 13.73 -5.26 -8.98
N TRP A 112 13.74 -4.60 -10.14
CA TRP A 112 12.52 -4.13 -10.80
C TRP A 112 11.63 -5.30 -11.21
N VAL A 113 12.19 -6.34 -11.85
CA VAL A 113 11.45 -7.56 -12.21
C VAL A 113 10.89 -8.24 -10.96
N ILE A 114 11.68 -8.36 -9.89
CA ILE A 114 11.22 -8.92 -8.62
C ILE A 114 10.05 -8.10 -8.05
N GLY A 115 10.14 -6.77 -8.07
CA GLY A 115 9.06 -5.88 -7.61
C GLY A 115 7.77 -6.04 -8.41
N VAL A 116 7.88 -6.18 -9.74
CA VAL A 116 6.72 -6.42 -10.62
C VAL A 116 6.11 -7.82 -10.40
N LEU A 117 6.93 -8.84 -10.15
CA LEU A 117 6.47 -10.22 -9.97
C LEU A 117 5.87 -10.48 -8.58
N ILE A 118 6.38 -9.84 -7.53
CA ILE A 118 5.87 -10.00 -6.16
C ILE A 118 4.72 -9.01 -5.93
N PHE A 119 3.66 -9.04 -6.72
CA PHE A 119 2.54 -8.07 -6.59
C PHE A 119 1.58 -8.35 -5.41
N ILE A 120 1.96 -9.21 -4.48
CA ILE A 120 1.10 -9.68 -3.39
C ILE A 120 0.83 -8.57 -2.36
N GLU A 121 1.88 -7.88 -1.91
CA GLU A 121 1.76 -6.87 -0.87
C GLU A 121 2.95 -5.90 -0.89
N SER A 122 2.67 -4.61 -0.71
CA SER A 122 3.64 -3.52 -0.87
C SER A 122 4.79 -3.53 0.14
N ASN A 123 4.54 -3.89 1.41
CA ASN A 123 5.57 -3.98 2.44
C ASN A 123 6.49 -5.20 2.20
N LEU A 124 5.95 -6.33 1.74
CA LEU A 124 6.73 -7.50 1.35
C LEU A 124 7.67 -7.16 0.19
N ILE A 125 7.19 -6.46 -0.84
CA ILE A 125 8.03 -5.99 -1.95
C ILE A 125 9.17 -5.12 -1.42
N ASN A 126 8.87 -4.13 -0.58
CA ASN A 126 9.87 -3.25 0.00
C ASN A 126 10.91 -3.99 0.84
N LEU A 127 10.49 -4.99 1.62
CA LEU A 127 11.39 -5.84 2.39
C LEU A 127 12.31 -6.67 1.48
N VAL A 128 11.74 -7.35 0.48
CA VAL A 128 12.48 -8.22 -0.44
C VAL A 128 13.48 -7.40 -1.25
N ILE A 129 13.04 -6.29 -1.86
CA ILE A 129 13.91 -5.39 -2.62
C ILE A 129 14.99 -4.79 -1.72
N GLY A 130 14.64 -4.38 -0.49
CA GLY A 130 15.60 -3.86 0.47
C GLY A 130 16.66 -4.88 0.87
N ALA A 131 16.25 -6.11 1.18
CA ALA A 131 17.13 -7.17 1.64
C ALA A 131 18.04 -7.72 0.52
N ILE A 132 17.52 -7.88 -0.70
CA ILE A 132 18.31 -8.28 -1.89
C ILE A 132 19.18 -7.12 -2.38
N GLY A 133 18.60 -5.93 -2.46
CA GLY A 133 19.18 -4.78 -3.12
C GLY A 133 20.31 -4.14 -2.33
N ARG A 134 20.23 -4.07 -0.99
CA ARG A 134 21.27 -3.47 -0.14
C ARG A 134 22.67 -4.06 -0.40
N PRO A 135 22.91 -5.38 -0.23
CA PRO A 135 24.25 -5.93 -0.42
C PRO A 135 24.75 -5.80 -1.88
N ILE A 136 23.84 -5.85 -2.85
CA ILE A 136 24.16 -5.71 -4.26
C ILE A 136 24.56 -4.27 -4.61
N PHE A 137 23.76 -3.29 -4.18
CA PHE A 137 24.01 -1.87 -4.44
C PHE A 137 25.27 -1.42 -3.71
N ASP A 138 25.50 -1.88 -2.47
CA ASP A 138 26.73 -1.61 -1.72
C ASP A 138 27.95 -2.20 -2.46
N LYS A 139 27.89 -3.44 -2.96
CA LYS A 139 28.98 -4.06 -3.76
C LYS A 139 29.35 -3.26 -5.00
N PHE A 140 28.35 -2.71 -5.69
CA PHE A 140 28.59 -1.89 -6.88
C PHE A 140 28.75 -0.40 -6.57
N LYS A 141 28.82 0.02 -5.31
CA LYS A 141 28.89 1.44 -4.89
C LYS A 141 27.78 2.30 -5.54
N ALA A 142 26.56 1.76 -5.59
CA ALA A 142 25.40 2.45 -6.12
C ALA A 142 24.68 3.23 -5.00
N PRO A 143 24.06 4.40 -5.30
CA PRO A 143 23.38 5.21 -4.28
C PRO A 143 22.21 4.46 -3.62
N ARG A 144 22.08 4.59 -2.29
CA ARG A 144 21.00 3.95 -1.51
C ARG A 144 19.65 4.61 -1.76
N GLU A 145 19.66 5.89 -2.14
CA GLU A 145 18.50 6.67 -2.57
C GLU A 145 17.87 6.05 -3.81
N LYS A 146 18.69 5.57 -4.75
CA LYS A 146 18.21 4.90 -5.96
C LYS A 146 17.55 3.56 -5.64
N LEU A 147 18.09 2.81 -4.67
CA LEU A 147 17.46 1.58 -4.18
C LEU A 147 16.12 1.88 -3.48
N ALA A 148 16.08 2.91 -2.63
CA ALA A 148 14.84 3.32 -1.95
C ALA A 148 13.78 3.78 -2.94
N TYR A 149 14.15 4.55 -3.96
CA TYR A 149 13.27 4.96 -5.04
C TYR A 149 12.73 3.75 -5.82
N LEU A 150 13.60 2.80 -6.18
CA LEU A 150 13.18 1.56 -6.85
C LEU A 150 12.17 0.80 -5.99
N ALA A 151 12.48 0.55 -4.72
CA ALA A 151 11.60 -0.17 -3.80
C ALA A 151 10.21 0.49 -3.68
N HIS A 152 10.18 1.80 -3.44
CA HIS A 152 8.92 2.54 -3.30
C HIS A 152 8.12 2.54 -4.60
N SER A 153 8.76 2.82 -5.72
CA SER A 153 8.10 2.97 -7.02
C SER A 153 7.67 1.64 -7.66
N THR A 154 8.23 0.50 -7.23
CA THR A 154 7.77 -0.83 -7.67
C THR A 154 6.89 -1.55 -6.63
N SER A 155 6.65 -0.97 -5.46
CA SER A 155 5.76 -1.59 -4.45
C SER A 155 4.31 -1.18 -4.67
N ALA A 156 3.91 0.00 -4.16
CA ALA A 156 2.52 0.45 -4.23
C ALA A 156 1.97 0.56 -5.68
N PRO A 157 2.72 1.11 -6.67
CA PRO A 157 2.24 1.19 -8.05
C PRO A 157 1.94 -0.16 -8.69
N VAL A 158 2.79 -1.17 -8.47
CA VAL A 158 2.59 -2.52 -9.02
C VAL A 158 1.38 -3.19 -8.35
N CYS A 159 1.24 -3.07 -7.04
CA CYS A 159 0.11 -3.65 -6.32
C CYS A 159 -1.24 -3.10 -6.80
N VAL A 160 -1.31 -1.80 -7.12
CA VAL A 160 -2.54 -1.19 -7.65
C VAL A 160 -2.79 -1.61 -9.12
N MET A 161 -1.74 -1.87 -9.89
CA MET A 161 -1.86 -2.32 -11.29
C MET A 161 -2.36 -3.77 -11.42
N ILE A 162 -2.15 -4.62 -10.41
CA ILE A 162 -2.57 -6.02 -10.43
C ILE A 162 -3.56 -6.24 -9.27
N PRO A 163 -4.87 -6.00 -9.47
CA PRO A 163 -5.86 -5.95 -8.40
C PRO A 163 -6.31 -7.35 -7.91
N PHE A 164 -5.39 -8.31 -7.88
CA PHE A 164 -5.58 -9.66 -7.34
C PHE A 164 -4.93 -9.81 -5.95
N ASN A 165 -4.89 -8.72 -5.18
CA ASN A 165 -4.22 -8.61 -3.89
C ASN A 165 -5.06 -7.76 -2.91
N GLY A 166 -4.47 -7.42 -1.75
CA GLY A 166 -5.13 -6.60 -0.73
C GLY A 166 -5.62 -5.24 -1.23
N TRP A 167 -4.86 -4.59 -2.12
CA TRP A 167 -5.25 -3.30 -2.71
C TRP A 167 -6.46 -3.42 -3.64
N GLY A 168 -6.52 -4.48 -4.44
CA GLY A 168 -7.70 -4.77 -5.27
C GLY A 168 -8.97 -4.99 -4.44
N ALA A 169 -8.86 -5.71 -3.33
CA ALA A 169 -9.96 -5.94 -2.40
C ALA A 169 -10.45 -4.63 -1.76
N VAL A 170 -9.53 -3.76 -1.31
CA VAL A 170 -9.86 -2.45 -0.74
C VAL A 170 -10.54 -1.55 -1.77
N LEU A 171 -9.99 -1.42 -2.97
CA LEU A 171 -10.56 -0.58 -4.03
C LEU A 171 -11.97 -1.07 -4.44
N THR A 172 -12.15 -2.38 -4.55
CA THR A 172 -13.46 -2.98 -4.84
C THR A 172 -14.45 -2.66 -3.71
N GLY A 173 -14.06 -2.82 -2.45
CA GLY A 173 -14.90 -2.50 -1.29
C GLY A 173 -15.32 -1.02 -1.26
N LEU A 174 -14.41 -0.11 -1.59
CA LEU A 174 -14.71 1.33 -1.70
C LEU A 174 -15.73 1.62 -2.81
N LEU A 175 -15.60 0.98 -3.97
CA LEU A 175 -16.55 1.16 -5.07
C LEU A 175 -17.93 0.58 -4.77
N VAL A 176 -17.99 -0.58 -4.10
CA VAL A 176 -19.25 -1.15 -3.60
C VAL A 176 -19.93 -0.19 -2.62
N ALA A 177 -19.16 0.41 -1.71
CA ALA A 177 -19.70 1.39 -0.76
C ALA A 177 -20.25 2.66 -1.44
N GLN A 178 -19.74 3.00 -2.64
CA GLN A 178 -20.23 4.10 -3.47
C GLN A 178 -21.33 3.68 -4.46
N GLN A 179 -21.87 2.45 -4.33
CA GLN A 179 -22.93 1.91 -5.19
C GLN A 179 -22.55 1.89 -6.68
N VAL A 180 -21.28 1.63 -6.98
CA VAL A 180 -20.80 1.47 -8.35
C VAL A 180 -21.06 0.03 -8.81
N ASP A 181 -21.82 -0.11 -9.90
CA ASP A 181 -22.07 -1.40 -10.54
C ASP A 181 -20.77 -2.07 -11.01
N ASP A 182 -20.74 -3.40 -10.93
CA ASP A 182 -19.59 -4.22 -11.33
C ASP A 182 -18.25 -3.70 -10.77
N ALA A 183 -18.23 -3.34 -9.48
CA ALA A 183 -17.10 -2.72 -8.79
C ALA A 183 -15.73 -3.34 -9.14
N PHE A 184 -15.63 -4.68 -9.16
CA PHE A 184 -14.38 -5.37 -9.51
C PHE A 184 -13.94 -5.13 -10.97
N PHE A 185 -14.88 -5.21 -11.93
CA PHE A 185 -14.58 -4.90 -13.33
C PHE A 185 -14.25 -3.41 -13.52
N THR A 186 -14.87 -2.54 -12.74
CA THR A 186 -14.53 -1.12 -12.72
C THR A 186 -13.11 -0.89 -12.21
N VAL A 187 -12.66 -1.60 -11.17
CA VAL A 187 -11.24 -1.59 -10.74
C VAL A 187 -10.34 -2.08 -11.88
N LEU A 188 -10.67 -3.18 -12.55
CA LEU A 188 -9.88 -3.70 -13.67
C LEU A 188 -9.77 -2.71 -14.84
N LYS A 189 -10.85 -1.98 -15.15
CA LYS A 189 -10.82 -0.91 -16.17
C LYS A 189 -9.94 0.26 -15.69
N ALA A 190 -10.08 0.66 -14.43
CA ALA A 190 -9.32 1.77 -13.83
C ALA A 190 -7.81 1.52 -13.77
N VAL A 191 -7.36 0.25 -13.76
CA VAL A 191 -5.94 -0.10 -13.89
C VAL A 191 -5.33 0.51 -15.17
N THR A 192 -6.04 0.43 -16.29
CA THR A 192 -5.51 0.91 -17.58
C THR A 192 -5.39 2.43 -17.65
N THR A 193 -6.19 3.15 -16.87
CA THR A 193 -6.18 4.62 -16.76
C THR A 193 -5.34 5.13 -15.59
N ASN A 194 -4.65 4.25 -14.85
CA ASN A 194 -3.77 4.63 -13.76
C ASN A 194 -2.41 5.13 -14.28
N PHE A 195 -2.43 6.30 -14.91
CA PHE A 195 -1.25 6.91 -15.52
C PHE A 195 -0.11 7.12 -14.53
N TYR A 196 -0.41 7.46 -13.27
CA TYR A 196 0.62 7.59 -12.25
C TYR A 196 1.37 6.28 -12.02
N ALA A 197 0.66 5.17 -11.82
CA ALA A 197 1.31 3.88 -11.58
C ALA A 197 2.11 3.42 -12.80
N ILE A 198 1.52 3.54 -14.00
CA ILE A 198 2.16 3.19 -15.27
C ILE A 198 3.45 4.01 -15.46
N PHE A 199 3.36 5.34 -15.37
CA PHE A 199 4.52 6.21 -15.57
C PHE A 199 5.58 6.01 -14.49
N THR A 200 5.19 5.77 -13.24
CA THR A 200 6.15 5.52 -12.15
C THR A 200 6.95 4.24 -12.40
N ILE A 201 6.27 3.14 -12.77
CA ILE A 201 6.92 1.86 -13.07
C ILE A 201 7.85 1.98 -14.30
N LEU A 202 7.38 2.65 -15.35
CA LEU A 202 8.16 2.88 -16.57
C LEU A 202 9.34 3.84 -16.34
N LEU A 203 9.17 4.87 -15.52
CA LEU A 203 10.22 5.82 -15.18
C LEU A 203 11.35 5.14 -14.41
N VAL A 204 11.03 4.26 -13.46
CA VAL A 204 12.06 3.44 -12.78
C VAL A 204 12.81 2.57 -13.79
N LEU A 205 12.09 1.91 -14.69
CA LEU A 205 12.71 1.09 -15.74
C LEU A 205 13.62 1.93 -16.63
N PHE A 206 13.18 3.12 -17.03
CA PHE A 206 13.95 4.08 -17.81
C PHE A 206 15.23 4.53 -17.09
N ILE A 207 15.13 4.88 -15.81
CA ILE A 207 16.27 5.26 -14.95
C ILE A 207 17.29 4.11 -14.84
N ILE A 208 16.83 2.87 -14.71
CA ILE A 208 17.70 1.69 -14.68
C ILE A 208 18.42 1.50 -16.02
N VAL A 209 17.68 1.61 -17.13
CA VAL A 209 18.21 1.38 -18.48
C VAL A 209 19.20 2.47 -18.91
N THR A 210 18.90 3.74 -18.62
CA THR A 210 19.74 4.91 -18.96
C THR A 210 20.90 5.13 -17.99
N ARG A 211 20.99 4.36 -16.90
CA ARG A 211 22.04 4.43 -15.87
C ARG A 211 22.12 5.79 -15.16
N ARG A 212 21.09 6.63 -15.24
CA ARG A 212 20.97 7.86 -14.46
C ARG A 212 20.52 7.58 -13.04
#